data_AF-A0A183TJL4-F1
#
_entry.id   AF-A0A183TJL4-F1
#
_cell.length_a   1.000
_cell.length_b   1.000
_cell.length_c   1.000
_cell.angle_alpha   90.00
_cell.angle_beta   90.00
_cell.angle_gamma   90.00
#
_symmetry.space_group_name_H-M   'P 1'
#
loop_
_entity.id
_entity.type
_entity.pdbx_description
1 polymer ?
#
loop_
_entity_poly.entity_id
_entity_poly.type
_entity_poly.pdbx_seq_one_letter_code
_entity_poly.pdbx_strand_id
1 'polypeptide(L)'
;MPWVARAALKSRRQHAGKSVVDFQRHLRVLAWQAYPNESLTELEVRILEKFVDGISRPEIRRQFLRDFPSSRKVALDIARREEAIYTACPLVQVSFPSSFGCH
;
A
#
# COMPACT_ATOMS: atom_id res chain seq x y z
N MET A 1 -22.13 6.80 -10.34
CA MET A 1 -21.91 8.05 -9.57
C MET A 1 -20.43 8.22 -9.25
N PRO A 2 -19.66 8.98 -10.06
CA PRO A 2 -18.20 9.10 -9.90
C PRO A 2 -17.76 9.61 -8.52
N TRP A 3 -18.57 10.45 -7.86
CA TRP A 3 -18.28 10.96 -6.52
C TRP A 3 -18.22 9.87 -5.45
N VAL A 4 -19.03 8.82 -5.55
CA VAL A 4 -19.01 7.67 -4.63
C VAL A 4 -17.70 6.91 -4.80
N ALA A 5 -17.27 6.66 -6.04
CA ALA A 5 -16.01 6.00 -6.34
C ALA A 5 -14.81 6.83 -5.88
N ARG A 6 -14.86 8.16 -6.03
CA ARG A 6 -13.82 9.08 -5.49
C ARG A 6 -13.73 9.00 -3.97
N ALA A 7 -14.87 9.02 -3.27
CA ALA A 7 -14.90 8.89 -1.82
C ALA A 7 -14.34 7.53 -1.37
N ALA A 8 -14.75 6.44 -2.03
CA ALA A 8 -14.25 5.10 -1.78
C ALA A 8 -12.75 4.97 -2.05
N LEU A 9 -12.24 5.56 -3.14
CA LEU A 9 -10.82 5.59 -3.46
C LEU A 9 -10.03 6.36 -2.39
N LYS A 10 -10.56 7.51 -1.92
CA LYS A 10 -9.89 8.36 -0.92
C LYS A 10 -9.76 7.65 0.44
N SER A 11 -10.79 6.95 0.88
CA SER A 11 -10.81 6.24 2.17
C SER A 11 -10.18 4.84 2.11
N ARG A 12 -9.90 4.31 0.92
CA ARG A 12 -9.37 2.95 0.78
C ARG A 12 -8.02 2.82 1.46
N ARG A 13 -7.90 1.79 2.30
CA ARG A 13 -6.65 1.32 2.92
C ARG A 13 -6.50 -0.19 2.70
N GLN A 14 -5.29 -0.70 2.81
CA GLN A 14 -5.02 -2.13 2.85
C GLN A 14 -5.57 -2.69 4.16
N HIS A 15 -6.43 -3.71 4.10
CA HIS A 15 -6.90 -4.38 5.32
C HIS A 15 -5.87 -5.42 5.79
N ALA A 16 -5.87 -5.71 7.09
CA ALA A 16 -5.14 -6.85 7.64
C ALA A 16 -5.54 -8.13 6.90
N GLY A 17 -4.55 -8.91 6.43
CA GLY A 17 -4.75 -10.14 5.68
C GLY A 17 -5.03 -9.99 4.18
N LYS A 18 -5.21 -8.77 3.65
CA LYS A 18 -5.36 -8.56 2.21
C LYS A 18 -4.01 -8.45 1.52
N SER A 19 -3.77 -9.25 0.47
CA SER A 19 -2.55 -9.15 -0.34
C SER A 19 -2.39 -7.75 -0.95
N VAL A 20 -1.15 -7.28 -1.05
CA VAL A 20 -0.81 -6.02 -1.73
C VAL A 20 -1.26 -6.01 -3.19
N VAL A 21 -1.28 -7.17 -3.86
CA VAL A 21 -1.74 -7.30 -5.25
C VAL A 21 -3.24 -7.07 -5.33
N ASP A 22 -4.00 -7.68 -4.41
CA ASP A 22 -5.44 -7.48 -4.34
C ASP A 22 -5.81 -6.05 -3.98
N PHE A 23 -5.04 -5.42 -3.10
CA PHE A 23 -5.21 -4.02 -2.77
C PHE A 23 -5.00 -3.13 -4.00
N GLN A 24 -3.89 -3.32 -4.73
CA GLN A 24 -3.58 -2.59 -5.95
C GLN A 24 -4.67 -2.76 -7.02
N ARG A 25 -5.15 -4.00 -7.24
CA ARG A 25 -6.20 -4.30 -8.21
C ARG A 25 -7.49 -3.53 -7.90
N HIS A 26 -7.89 -3.48 -6.63
CA HIS A 26 -9.07 -2.72 -6.21
C HIS A 26 -8.90 -1.21 -6.39
N LEU A 27 -7.72 -0.65 -6.11
CA LEU A 27 -7.45 0.77 -6.37
C LEU A 27 -7.57 1.09 -7.86
N ARG A 28 -7.09 0.22 -8.74
CA ARG A 28 -7.21 0.41 -10.19
C ARG A 28 -8.69 0.49 -10.62
N VAL A 29 -9.53 -0.44 -10.16
CA VAL A 29 -10.97 -0.42 -10.45
C VAL A 29 -11.62 0.87 -9.95
N LEU A 30 -11.34 1.27 -8.70
CA LEU A 30 -11.89 2.48 -8.13
C LEU A 30 -11.44 3.75 -8.85
N ALA A 31 -10.17 3.82 -9.27
CA ALA A 31 -9.64 4.97 -10.00
C ALA A 31 -10.35 5.15 -11.36
N TRP A 32 -10.54 4.07 -12.11
CA TRP A 32 -11.30 4.10 -13.38
C TRP A 32 -12.76 4.53 -13.19
N GLN A 33 -13.40 4.11 -12.12
CA GLN A 33 -14.77 4.53 -11.81
C GLN A 33 -14.86 5.98 -11.31
N ALA A 34 -13.83 6.44 -10.60
CA ALA A 34 -13.75 7.77 -10.02
C ALA A 34 -13.43 8.85 -11.06
N TYR A 35 -12.64 8.51 -12.08
CA TYR A 35 -12.12 9.44 -13.07
C TYR A 35 -12.19 8.84 -14.49
N PRO A 36 -13.39 8.64 -15.04
CA PRO A 36 -13.56 7.99 -16.34
C PRO A 36 -12.99 8.78 -17.52
N ASN A 37 -12.77 10.09 -17.36
CA ASN A 37 -12.31 11.00 -18.41
C ASN A 37 -10.83 11.42 -18.27
N GLU A 38 -10.14 10.95 -17.21
CA GLU A 38 -8.73 11.29 -17.03
C GLU A 38 -7.85 10.45 -17.95
N SER A 39 -6.69 11.01 -18.29
CA SER A 39 -5.69 10.28 -19.05
C SER A 39 -5.16 9.08 -18.24
N LEU A 40 -4.67 8.07 -18.95
CA LEU A 40 -4.05 6.90 -18.29
C LEU A 40 -2.92 7.34 -17.36
N THR A 41 -2.10 8.31 -17.77
CA THR A 41 -0.97 8.83 -16.99
C THR A 41 -1.42 9.44 -15.66
N GLU A 42 -2.45 10.29 -15.68
CA GLU A 42 -3.00 10.89 -14.45
C GLU A 42 -3.59 9.82 -13.52
N LEU A 43 -4.30 8.84 -14.08
CA LEU A 43 -4.81 7.70 -13.33
C LEU A 43 -3.68 6.90 -12.68
N GLU A 44 -2.57 6.68 -13.37
CA GLU A 44 -1.42 5.95 -12.81
C GLU A 44 -0.76 6.68 -11.66
N VAL A 45 -0.61 8.01 -11.75
CA VAL A 45 -0.10 8.86 -10.65
C VAL A 45 -1.04 8.77 -9.45
N ARG A 46 -2.35 8.94 -9.64
CA ARG A 46 -3.33 8.84 -8.54
C ARG A 46 -3.33 7.47 -7.89
N ILE A 47 -3.25 6.39 -8.68
CA ILE A 47 -3.19 5.02 -8.17
C ILE A 47 -1.90 4.83 -7.36
N LEU A 48 -0.76 5.34 -7.84
CA LEU A 48 0.51 5.27 -7.13
C LEU A 48 0.43 5.98 -5.77
N GLU A 49 -0.03 7.23 -5.75
CA GLU A 49 -0.20 8.01 -4.52
C GLU A 49 -1.10 7.28 -3.52
N LYS A 50 -2.25 6.77 -3.99
CA LYS A 50 -3.20 6.04 -3.14
C LYS A 50 -2.68 4.68 -2.70
N PHE A 51 -1.85 4.04 -3.51
CA PHE A 51 -1.22 2.79 -3.13
C PHE A 51 -0.22 3.04 -1.99
N VAL A 52 0.70 4.00 -2.15
CA VAL A 52 1.73 4.34 -1.16
C VAL A 52 1.09 4.80 0.17
N ASP A 53 0.15 5.74 0.12
CA ASP A 53 -0.57 6.24 1.31
C ASP A 53 -1.43 5.15 1.96
N GLY A 54 -2.00 4.28 1.13
CA GLY A 54 -2.99 3.30 1.54
C GLY A 54 -2.43 1.98 2.09
N ILE A 55 -1.13 1.72 1.97
CA ILE A 55 -0.49 0.57 2.62
C ILE A 55 -0.56 0.73 4.14
N SER A 56 -1.06 -0.32 4.80
CA SER A 56 -1.19 -0.39 6.26
C SER A 56 -0.09 -1.22 6.91
N ARG A 57 0.71 -1.98 6.15
CA ARG A 57 1.82 -2.78 6.67
C ARG A 57 3.05 -1.88 6.95
N PRO A 58 3.50 -1.74 8.21
CA PRO A 58 4.61 -0.83 8.56
C PRO A 58 5.91 -1.13 7.82
N GLU A 59 6.16 -2.39 7.50
CA GLU A 59 7.36 -2.90 6.83
C GLU A 59 7.47 -2.34 5.42
N ILE A 60 6.37 -2.44 4.67
CA ILE A 60 6.26 -1.95 3.31
C ILE A 60 6.31 -0.42 3.28
N ARG A 61 5.64 0.24 4.25
CA ARG A 61 5.72 1.71 4.40
C ARG A 61 7.15 2.18 4.64
N ARG A 62 7.89 1.47 5.50
CA ARG A 62 9.31 1.78 5.76
C ARG A 62 10.14 1.67 4.49
N GLN A 63 9.87 0.67 3.64
CA GLN A 63 10.61 0.54 2.38
C GLN A 63 10.29 1.69 1.40
N PHE A 64 9.03 2.12 1.30
CA PHE A 64 8.68 3.29 0.48
C PHE A 64 9.26 4.61 0.99
N LEU A 65 9.48 4.74 2.29
CA LEU A 65 10.15 5.92 2.85
C LEU A 65 11.65 5.93 2.56
N ARG A 66 12.28 4.76 2.43
CA ARG A 66 13.69 4.62 2.06
C ARG A 66 13.89 4.87 0.58
N ASP A 67 13.11 4.18 -0.25
CA ASP A 67 13.16 4.24 -1.70
C ASP A 67 11.78 4.62 -2.23
N PHE A 68 11.56 5.93 -2.39
CA PHE A 68 10.26 6.41 -2.85
C PHE A 68 10.00 5.89 -4.27
N PRO A 69 8.89 5.15 -4.50
CA PRO A 69 8.68 4.50 -5.78
C PRO A 69 8.32 5.52 -6.87
N SER A 70 9.04 5.45 -7.99
CA SER A 70 8.83 6.33 -9.15
C SER A 70 7.62 5.96 -10.02
N SER A 71 7.08 4.75 -9.86
CA SER A 71 5.93 4.27 -10.63
C SER A 71 5.10 3.27 -9.84
N ARG A 72 3.83 3.10 -10.25
CA ARG A 72 2.93 2.07 -9.70
C ARG A 72 3.53 0.67 -9.76
N LYS A 73 4.24 0.34 -10.85
CA LYS A 73 4.84 -0.98 -11.05
C LYS A 73 5.96 -1.22 -10.03
N VAL A 74 6.88 -0.25 -9.89
CA VAL A 74 7.97 -0.30 -8.90
C VAL A 74 7.41 -0.41 -7.48
N ALA A 75 6.40 0.38 -7.13
CA ALA A 75 5.76 0.31 -5.82
C ALA A 75 5.18 -1.10 -5.54
N LEU A 76 4.50 -1.69 -6.53
CA LEU A 76 3.93 -3.03 -6.40
C LEU A 76 5.01 -4.10 -6.26
N ASP A 77 6.09 -4.02 -7.04
CA ASP A 77 7.18 -5.00 -6.99
C ASP A 77 7.87 -4.99 -5.62
N ILE A 78 8.16 -3.80 -5.08
CA ILE A 78 8.67 -3.63 -3.71
C ILE A 78 7.70 -4.23 -2.69
N ALA A 79 6.41 -3.85 -2.76
CA ALA A 79 5.40 -4.31 -1.82
C ALA A 79 5.23 -5.85 -1.85
N ARG A 80 5.29 -6.46 -3.04
CA ARG A 80 5.19 -7.92 -3.21
C ARG A 80 6.40 -8.64 -2.63
N ARG A 81 7.60 -8.11 -2.87
CA ARG A 81 8.84 -8.67 -2.32
C ARG A 81 8.78 -8.67 -0.80
N GLU A 82 8.45 -7.53 -0.20
CA GLU A 82 8.30 -7.43 1.25
C GLU A 82 7.17 -8.33 1.76
N GLU A 83 6.03 -8.38 1.07
CA GLU A 83 4.95 -9.31 1.44
C GLU A 83 5.39 -10.77 1.45
N ALA A 84 6.17 -11.19 0.46
CA ALA A 84 6.72 -12.55 0.39
C ALA A 84 7.72 -12.83 1.52
N ILE A 85 8.61 -11.89 1.84
CA ILE A 85 9.56 -12.02 2.96
C ILE A 85 8.83 -12.27 4.27
N TYR A 86 7.81 -11.47 4.59
CA TYR A 86 7.05 -11.62 5.84
C TYR A 86 6.08 -12.81 5.84
N THR A 87 5.72 -13.33 4.67
CA THR A 87 4.90 -14.56 4.58
C THR A 87 5.77 -15.82 4.73
N ALA A 88 6.98 -15.81 4.16
CA ALA A 88 7.91 -16.94 4.20
C ALA A 88 8.68 -17.04 5.52
N CYS A 89 8.97 -15.91 6.17
CA CYS A 89 9.59 -15.85 7.49
C CYS A 89 8.54 -15.38 8.51
N PRO A 90 7.91 -16.28 9.28
CA PRO A 90 7.26 -15.89 10.53
C PRO A 90 8.38 -15.52 11.51
N LEU A 91 8.98 -14.34 11.33
CA LEU A 91 9.84 -13.75 12.35
C LEU A 91 8.92 -13.56 13.57
N VAL A 92 9.11 -14.46 14.53
CA VAL A 92 8.72 -14.32 15.93
C VAL A 92 8.77 -12.85 16.25
N GLN A 93 7.65 -12.29 16.73
CA GLN A 93 7.63 -10.97 17.35
C GLN A 93 8.75 -10.99 18.40
N VAL A 94 9.90 -10.43 18.07
CA VAL A 94 10.88 -10.05 19.07
C VAL A 94 10.28 -8.81 19.70
N SER A 95 9.34 -9.07 20.61
CA SER A 95 9.03 -8.17 21.70
C SER A 95 10.37 -7.89 22.35
N PHE A 96 10.98 -6.76 22.06
CA PHE A 96 12.04 -6.26 22.92
C PHE A 96 11.36 -6.00 24.27
N PRO A 97 11.66 -6.76 25.35
CA PRO A 97 11.30 -6.24 26.65
C PRO A 97 12.18 -5.01 26.81
N SER A 98 11.55 -3.84 26.82
CA SER A 98 12.17 -2.61 27.26
C SER A 98 12.60 -2.83 28.70
N SER A 99 13.84 -3.30 28.91
CA SER A 99 14.49 -3.28 30.21
C SER A 99 14.87 -1.83 30.51
N PHE A 100 13.87 -1.03 30.85
CA PHE A 100 14.04 0.16 31.67
C PHE A 100 13.92 -0.30 33.12
N GLY A 101 14.96 -0.07 33.92
CA GLY A 101 14.87 -0.27 35.36
C GLY A 101 16.23 -0.41 36.03
N CYS A 102 16.87 0.72 36.28
CA CYS A 102 17.95 0.87 37.26
C CYS A 102 17.49 0.40 38.64
N HIS A 103 18.37 -0.28 39.39
CA HIS A 103 18.56 -0.07 40.83
C HIS A 103 19.94 -0.56 41.25
#